data_AF-A0A9P4MI65-F1
#
_entry.id   AF-A0A9P4MI65-F1
#
_cell.length_a   1.000
_cell.length_b   1.000
_cell.length_c   1.000
_cell.angle_alpha   90.00
_cell.angle_beta   90.00
_cell.angle_gamma   90.00
#
_symmetry.space_group_name_H-M   'P 1'
#
loop_
_entity.id
_entity.type
_entity.pdbx_description
1 polymer ?
#
loop_
_entity_poly.entity_id
_entity_poly.type
_entity_poly.pdbx_seq_one_letter_code
_entity_poly.pdbx_strand_id
1 'polypeptide(L)'
;MQPTAARFSRAVRRLPLTSKQAGANYYKGYGGGAMGRHTKHGGYVIEWEKVRTYRVPDLKGFHMTPFVSKRITKGVGSYVKDGTESLEVGDKAADWEQGPLSGARWVREWQEAREAAQEIGVEGPR
;
A
#
# COMPACT_ATOMS: atom_id res chain seq x y z
N MET A 1 35.26 -43.05 -11.03
CA MET A 1 34.90 -41.65 -10.69
C MET A 1 34.29 -41.65 -9.30
N GLN A 2 34.96 -41.09 -8.29
CA GLN A 2 34.42 -40.98 -6.93
C GLN A 2 33.51 -39.74 -6.86
N PRO A 3 32.27 -39.83 -6.35
CA PRO A 3 31.45 -38.64 -6.15
C PRO A 3 32.07 -37.77 -5.05
N THR A 4 32.36 -36.50 -5.37
CA THR A 4 32.85 -35.52 -4.39
C THR A 4 31.82 -35.33 -3.28
N ALA A 5 32.21 -35.61 -2.03
CA ALA A 5 31.35 -35.40 -0.88
C ALA A 5 30.86 -33.94 -0.85
N ALA A 6 29.54 -33.76 -0.73
CA ALA A 6 28.93 -32.43 -0.65
C ALA A 6 29.50 -31.69 0.56
N ARG A 7 30.35 -30.68 0.33
CA ARG A 7 31.15 -29.98 1.34
C ARG A 7 30.33 -29.30 2.45
N PHE A 8 29.01 -29.21 2.29
CA PHE A 8 28.09 -28.59 3.24
C PHE A 8 26.93 -29.49 3.70
N SER A 9 27.00 -30.81 3.50
CA SER A 9 25.91 -31.74 3.86
C SER A 9 25.44 -31.60 5.32
N ARG A 10 26.37 -31.34 6.25
CA ARG A 10 26.06 -31.12 7.67
C ARG A 10 25.37 -29.78 7.94
N ALA A 11 25.74 -28.72 7.21
CA ALA A 11 25.16 -27.39 7.37
C ALA A 11 23.76 -27.29 6.76
N VAL A 12 23.54 -27.92 5.60
CA VAL A 12 22.25 -27.91 4.88
C VAL A 12 21.13 -28.57 5.69
N ARG A 13 21.45 -29.58 6.52
CA ARG A 13 20.48 -30.26 7.39
C ARG A 13 19.79 -29.34 8.42
N ARG A 14 20.40 -28.19 8.76
CA ARG A 14 19.86 -27.24 9.74
C ARG A 14 19.11 -26.06 9.10
N LEU A 15 19.07 -25.98 7.77
CA LEU A 15 18.31 -24.93 7.10
C LEU A 15 16.80 -25.21 7.18
N PRO A 16 15.94 -24.18 7.16
CA PRO A 16 14.50 -24.36 7.12
C PRO A 16 14.09 -25.17 5.90
N LEU A 17 13.24 -26.19 6.11
CA LEU A 17 12.76 -27.02 5.02
C LEU A 17 11.94 -26.21 4.00
N THR A 18 12.20 -26.47 2.73
CA THR A 18 11.41 -25.96 1.60
C THR A 18 10.46 -27.05 1.11
N SER A 19 9.47 -26.65 0.31
CA SER A 19 8.49 -27.59 -0.28
C SER A 19 9.11 -28.66 -1.18
N LYS A 20 10.38 -28.52 -1.58
CA LYS A 20 11.08 -29.44 -2.50
C LYS A 20 12.03 -30.41 -1.80
N GLN A 21 12.19 -30.31 -0.49
CA GLN A 21 13.22 -31.04 0.25
C GLN A 21 12.72 -32.30 0.99
N ALA A 22 11.44 -32.37 1.37
CA ALA A 22 10.95 -33.33 2.37
C ALA A 22 10.02 -34.44 1.84
N GLY A 23 9.95 -34.65 0.52
CA GLY A 23 9.19 -35.75 -0.09
C GLY A 23 7.67 -35.52 -0.13
N ALA A 24 6.92 -36.60 -0.38
CA ALA A 24 5.51 -36.52 -0.77
C ALA A 24 4.54 -36.02 0.33
N ASN A 25 4.83 -36.29 1.61
CA ASN A 25 3.93 -35.98 2.72
C ASN A 25 4.22 -34.62 3.40
N TYR A 26 5.10 -33.82 2.82
CA TYR A 26 5.43 -32.49 3.33
C TYR A 26 4.85 -31.41 2.45
N TYR A 27 3.76 -30.79 2.91
CA TYR A 27 3.18 -29.62 2.27
C TYR A 27 3.58 -28.34 3.03
N LYS A 28 4.09 -27.35 2.31
CA LYS A 28 4.40 -26.02 2.82
C LYS A 28 3.81 -24.96 1.91
N GLY A 29 2.97 -24.08 2.47
CA GLY A 29 2.33 -22.99 1.73
C GLY A 29 3.26 -21.83 1.39
N TYR A 30 2.81 -20.94 0.51
CA TYR A 30 3.55 -19.76 0.04
C TYR A 30 2.84 -18.43 0.40
N GLY A 31 2.11 -18.38 1.52
CA GLY A 31 1.40 -17.16 1.93
C GLY A 31 0.23 -16.75 1.03
N GLY A 32 -0.34 -17.67 0.26
CA GLY A 32 -1.46 -17.40 -0.65
C GLY A 32 -2.80 -17.07 0.04
N GLY A 33 -2.90 -17.22 1.37
CA GLY A 33 -4.16 -17.11 2.10
C GLY A 33 -5.13 -18.27 1.83
N ALA A 34 -6.18 -18.40 2.63
CA ALA A 34 -7.22 -19.40 2.45
C ALA A 34 -8.41 -18.81 1.67
N MET A 35 -8.65 -19.29 0.45
CA MET A 35 -9.74 -18.82 -0.43
C MET A 35 -11.04 -19.61 -0.27
N GLY A 36 -11.15 -20.38 0.81
CA GLY A 36 -12.22 -21.35 1.00
C GLY A 36 -11.82 -22.43 1.99
N ARG A 37 -12.39 -23.62 1.83
CA ARG A 37 -12.24 -24.72 2.80
C ARG A 37 -12.08 -26.08 2.13
N HIS A 38 -11.36 -26.98 2.81
CA HIS A 38 -11.30 -28.39 2.43
C HIS A 38 -12.62 -29.11 2.75
N THR A 39 -12.91 -30.14 1.97
CA THR A 39 -14.04 -31.06 2.19
C THR A 39 -13.58 -32.31 2.92
N LYS A 40 -14.52 -33.08 3.49
CA LYS A 40 -14.23 -34.35 4.18
C LYS A 40 -13.47 -35.35 3.29
N HIS A 41 -13.69 -35.31 1.98
CA HIS A 41 -13.14 -36.26 1.01
C HIS A 41 -11.95 -35.71 0.21
N GLY A 42 -11.26 -34.68 0.72
CA GLY A 42 -10.03 -34.16 0.13
C GLY A 42 -10.21 -33.13 -1.00
N GLY A 43 -11.44 -32.83 -1.42
CA GLY A 43 -11.74 -31.72 -2.32
C GLY A 43 -11.60 -30.34 -1.65
N TYR A 44 -11.71 -29.27 -2.44
CA TYR A 44 -11.65 -27.89 -1.96
C TYR A 44 -12.84 -27.08 -2.53
N VAL A 45 -13.54 -26.34 -1.67
CA VAL A 45 -14.64 -25.46 -2.04
C VAL A 45 -14.18 -24.01 -1.92
N ILE A 46 -14.33 -23.25 -2.99
CA ILE A 46 -13.96 -21.82 -3.06
C ILE A 46 -15.08 -20.98 -2.45
N GLU A 47 -14.72 -20.09 -1.54
CA GLU A 47 -15.63 -19.10 -0.94
C GLU A 47 -15.36 -17.75 -1.61
N TRP A 48 -16.25 -17.32 -2.51
CA TRP A 48 -16.04 -16.14 -3.36
C TRP A 48 -15.87 -14.83 -2.58
N GLU A 49 -16.43 -14.73 -1.37
CA GLU A 49 -16.24 -13.59 -0.47
C GLU A 49 -14.77 -13.39 -0.06
N LYS A 50 -13.98 -14.47 0.03
CA LYS A 50 -12.57 -14.42 0.40
C LYS A 50 -11.64 -14.19 -0.81
N VAL A 51 -12.18 -14.30 -2.03
CA VAL A 51 -11.39 -14.17 -3.25
C VAL A 51 -11.07 -12.69 -3.47
N ARG A 52 -9.77 -12.37 -3.46
CA ARG A 52 -9.26 -11.01 -3.69
C ARG A 52 -9.48 -10.60 -5.14
N THR A 53 -10.15 -9.47 -5.34
CA THR A 53 -10.33 -8.86 -6.67
C THR A 53 -9.58 -7.53 -6.75
N TYR A 54 -8.98 -7.25 -7.90
CA TYR A 54 -8.29 -6.00 -8.18
C TYR A 54 -9.21 -5.13 -9.06
N ARG A 55 -9.87 -4.14 -8.46
CA ARG A 55 -10.79 -3.24 -9.19
C ARG A 55 -9.97 -2.19 -9.94
N VAL A 56 -9.98 -2.26 -11.26
CA VAL A 56 -9.33 -1.29 -12.14
C VAL A 56 -10.35 -0.20 -12.52
N PRO A 57 -10.06 1.10 -12.32
CA PRO A 57 -10.93 2.17 -12.79
C PRO A 57 -10.88 2.29 -14.33
N ASP A 58 -11.86 3.00 -14.94
CA ASP A 58 -11.75 3.32 -16.36
C ASP A 58 -10.60 4.33 -16.58
N LEU A 59 -9.71 4.01 -17.52
CA LEU A 59 -8.50 4.79 -17.81
C LEU A 59 -8.60 5.57 -19.11
N LYS A 60 -9.75 5.52 -19.80
CA LYS A 60 -9.96 6.30 -21.03
C LYS A 60 -9.90 7.80 -20.72
N GLY A 61 -8.99 8.51 -21.39
CA GLY A 61 -8.78 9.95 -21.16
C GLY A 61 -7.87 10.28 -19.97
N PHE A 62 -7.25 9.29 -19.32
CA PHE A 62 -6.31 9.54 -18.24
C PHE A 62 -4.92 9.94 -18.76
N HIS A 63 -4.46 11.14 -18.42
CA HIS A 63 -3.22 11.72 -18.95
C HIS A 63 -2.01 11.59 -18.01
N MET A 64 -2.19 11.15 -16.77
CA MET A 64 -1.07 11.10 -15.81
C MET A 64 -0.20 9.86 -16.06
N THR A 65 1.10 10.08 -16.16
CA THR A 65 2.12 9.03 -16.29
C THR A 65 2.82 8.77 -14.95
N PRO A 66 3.44 7.61 -14.74
CA PRO A 66 4.20 7.31 -13.51
C PRO A 66 5.44 8.19 -13.31
N PHE A 67 5.80 9.03 -14.29
CA PHE A 67 6.94 9.93 -14.26
C PHE A 67 6.51 11.39 -14.34
N VAL A 68 7.33 12.25 -13.74
CA VAL A 68 7.22 13.71 -13.78
C VAL A 68 8.42 14.28 -14.52
N SER A 69 8.24 15.40 -15.22
CA SER A 69 9.34 16.09 -15.90
C SER A 69 10.41 16.56 -14.91
N LYS A 70 11.68 16.34 -15.22
CA LYS A 70 12.83 16.79 -14.41
C LYS A 70 12.92 18.31 -14.23
N ARG A 71 12.20 19.08 -15.06
CA ARG A 71 12.14 20.55 -14.98
C ARG A 71 11.31 21.02 -13.78
N ILE A 72 10.43 20.17 -13.26
CA ILE A 72 9.57 20.50 -12.12
C ILE A 72 10.39 20.28 -10.84
N THR A 73 10.54 21.34 -10.04
CA THR A 73 11.19 21.25 -8.72
C THR A 73 10.27 20.50 -7.75
N LYS A 74 10.86 19.79 -6.80
CA LYS A 74 10.09 19.09 -5.76
C LYS A 74 9.45 20.14 -4.84
N GLY A 75 8.13 20.12 -4.73
CA GLY A 75 7.42 20.95 -3.76
C GLY A 75 7.74 20.49 -2.33
N VAL A 76 8.01 21.45 -1.44
CA VAL A 76 8.08 21.22 0.01
C VAL A 76 6.72 21.65 0.58
N GLY A 77 6.08 20.77 1.34
CA GLY A 77 4.82 21.11 2.02
C GLY A 77 5.08 22.10 3.15
N SER A 78 4.69 23.37 2.95
CA SER A 78 4.75 24.38 4.00
C SER A 78 3.44 24.37 4.79
N TYR A 79 3.39 23.57 5.86
CA TYR A 79 2.27 23.55 6.81
C TYR A 79 2.47 24.62 7.89
N VAL A 80 2.71 25.83 7.43
CA VAL A 80 3.07 26.98 8.26
C VAL A 80 1.77 27.66 8.72
N LYS A 81 1.75 28.14 9.97
CA LYS A 81 0.65 28.98 10.47
C LYS A 81 0.66 30.31 9.72
N ASP A 82 -0.51 30.80 9.30
CA ASP A 82 -0.64 32.13 8.70
C ASP A 82 -0.02 33.16 9.68
N GLY A 83 1.17 33.71 9.33
CA GLY A 83 1.90 34.69 10.14
C GLY A 83 3.27 34.30 10.72
N THR A 84 3.81 33.11 10.50
CA THR A 84 5.22 32.79 10.87
C THR A 84 6.05 32.49 9.63
N GLU A 85 6.69 33.49 9.06
CA GLU A 85 7.66 33.30 7.97
C GLU A 85 8.81 32.42 8.46
N SER A 86 8.89 31.19 7.96
CA SER A 86 9.94 30.19 8.21
C SER A 86 10.10 29.71 9.66
N LEU A 87 9.66 28.47 9.93
CA LEU A 87 10.24 27.66 11.00
C LEU A 87 11.50 26.99 10.43
N GLU A 88 12.65 27.23 11.04
CA GLU A 88 13.88 26.51 10.72
C GLU A 88 13.66 24.99 10.91
N VAL A 89 14.39 24.19 10.12
CA VAL A 89 14.38 22.72 10.18
C VAL A 89 14.96 22.29 11.54
N GLY A 90 14.17 22.35 12.60
CA GLY A 90 14.64 22.13 13.97
C GLY A 90 13.59 22.33 15.04
N ASP A 91 12.61 23.21 14.82
CA ASP A 91 11.61 23.54 15.84
C ASP A 91 10.44 22.55 15.81
N LYS A 92 10.50 21.59 16.74
CA LYS A 92 9.43 20.63 17.01
C LYS A 92 8.27 21.30 17.76
N ALA A 93 7.63 22.31 17.18
CA ALA A 93 6.24 22.62 17.52
C ALA A 93 5.37 21.71 16.64
N ALA A 94 5.17 20.48 17.11
CA ALA A 94 4.23 19.54 16.51
C ALA A 94 2.81 20.04 16.82
N ASP A 95 2.37 21.06 16.10
CA ASP A 95 1.02 21.60 16.21
C ASP A 95 0.12 20.70 15.35
N TRP A 96 -0.48 19.70 15.98
CA TRP A 96 -1.43 18.75 15.38
C TRP A 96 -2.63 19.42 14.69
N GLU A 97 -2.81 20.72 14.89
CA GLU A 97 -3.85 21.58 14.31
C GLU A 97 -3.50 22.14 12.92
N GLN A 98 -2.24 22.17 12.49
CA GLN A 98 -1.85 22.81 11.22
C GLN A 98 -1.20 21.84 10.21
N GLY A 99 -0.91 20.61 10.63
CA GLY A 99 -0.30 19.59 9.77
C GLY A 99 -1.18 19.09 8.61
N PRO A 100 -0.63 18.24 7.72
CA PRO A 100 -1.36 17.67 6.58
C PRO A 100 -2.57 16.81 6.97
N LEU A 101 -2.59 16.30 8.20
CA LEU A 101 -3.65 15.47 8.75
C LEU A 101 -4.55 16.24 9.72
N SER A 102 -4.47 17.57 9.75
CA SER A 102 -5.33 18.40 10.61
C SER A 102 -6.79 18.34 10.16
N GLY A 103 -7.67 17.97 11.08
CA GLY A 103 -9.11 17.97 10.86
C GLY A 103 -9.69 19.38 10.71
N ALA A 104 -9.23 20.35 11.51
CA ALA A 104 -9.72 21.73 11.45
C ALA A 104 -9.43 22.37 10.08
N ARG A 105 -8.22 22.13 9.56
CA ARG A 105 -7.84 22.57 8.22
C ARG A 105 -8.68 21.90 7.13
N TRP A 106 -8.90 20.58 7.24
CA TRP A 106 -9.72 19.86 6.28
C TRP A 106 -11.16 20.42 6.22
N VAL A 107 -11.76 20.73 7.37
CA VAL A 107 -13.11 21.33 7.42
C VAL A 107 -13.14 22.68 6.70
N ARG A 108 -12.11 23.52 6.91
CA ARG A 108 -11.99 24.82 6.23
C ARG A 108 -11.85 24.67 4.72
N GLU A 109 -10.88 23.86 4.26
CA GLU A 109 -10.66 23.59 2.83
C GLU A 109 -11.91 22.98 2.16
N TRP A 110 -12.65 22.15 2.89
CA TRP A 110 -13.90 21.57 2.42
C TRP A 110 -15.01 22.61 2.29
N GLN A 111 -15.16 23.55 3.25
CA GLN A 111 -16.11 24.65 3.15
C GLN A 111 -15.79 25.54 1.96
N GLU A 112 -14.53 25.94 1.79
CA GLU A 112 -14.05 26.74 0.67
C GLU A 112 -14.31 26.06 -0.68
N ALA A 113 -13.98 24.76 -0.80
CA ALA A 113 -14.23 24.00 -2.02
C ALA A 113 -15.72 23.86 -2.35
N ARG A 114 -16.59 23.79 -1.33
CA ARG A 114 -18.05 23.75 -1.53
C ARG A 114 -18.61 25.08 -1.99
N GLU A 115 -18.15 26.19 -1.40
CA GLU A 115 -18.53 27.54 -1.84
C GLU A 115 -18.07 27.79 -3.27
N ALA A 116 -16.82 27.45 -3.61
CA ALA A 116 -16.31 27.52 -4.98
C ALA A 116 -17.11 26.65 -5.97
N ALA A 117 -17.54 25.45 -5.57
CA ALA A 117 -18.40 24.60 -6.40
C ALA A 117 -19.80 25.20 -6.59
N GLN A 118 -20.34 25.87 -5.57
CA GLN A 118 -21.62 26.59 -5.63
C GLN A 118 -21.55 27.79 -6.58
N GLU A 119 -20.42 28.51 -6.62
CA GLU A 119 -20.16 29.57 -7.58
C GLU A 119 -20.07 29.06 -9.03
N ILE A 120 -19.52 27.85 -9.22
CA ILE A 120 -19.40 27.19 -10.53
C ILE A 120 -20.71 26.46 -10.93
N GLY A 121 -21.72 26.41 -10.05
CA GLY A 121 -23.02 25.81 -10.31
C GLY A 121 -23.01 24.28 -10.41
N VAL A 122 -21.99 23.62 -9.85
CA VAL A 122 -21.90 22.15 -9.81
C VAL A 122 -22.43 21.67 -8.46
N GLU A 123 -23.52 20.92 -8.45
CA GLU A 123 -24.11 20.34 -7.24
C GLU A 123 -23.08 19.41 -6.56
N GLY A 124 -22.76 19.69 -5.30
CA GLY A 124 -21.71 18.97 -4.55
C GLY A 124 -22.03 17.48 -4.36
N PRO A 125 -21.02 16.64 -4.04
CA PRO A 125 -21.25 15.23 -3.76
C PRO A 125 -22.16 15.06 -2.52
N ARG A 126 -23.21 14.22 -2.67
CA ARG A 126 -24.12 13.83 -1.59
C ARG A 126 -23.45 12.94 -0.55
#